data_AF-A0A7X6U5D0-F1
#
_entry.id   AF-A0A7X6U5D0-F1
#
_cell.length_a   1.000
_cell.length_b   1.000
_cell.length_c   1.000
_cell.angle_alpha   90.00
_cell.angle_beta   90.00
_cell.angle_gamma   90.00
#
_symmetry.space_group_name_H-M   'P 1'
#
loop_
_entity.id
_entity.type
_entity.pdbx_description
1 polymer ?
#
loop_
_entity_poly.entity_id
_entity_poly.type
_entity_poly.pdbx_seq_one_letter_code
_entity_poly.pdbx_strand_id
1 'polypeptide(L)'
;STLSMVQMGHVYKNLMVNVRGFNSKLQDRMRRIFAEATGNPDQERASHLLALTAGSLKLAITMELSGATLNEARQALDKHQGFVRQALDDLTRGQ
;
A
#
# COMPACT_ATOMS: atom_id res chain seq x y z
N SER A 1 -9.70 -20.25 -3.98
CA SER A 1 -8.54 -19.46 -3.52
C SER A 1 -8.98 -18.03 -3.26
N THR A 2 -9.47 -17.73 -2.05
CA THR A 2 -10.23 -16.48 -1.79
C THR A 2 -9.88 -15.84 -0.44
N LEU A 3 -8.90 -16.38 0.28
CA LEU A 3 -8.46 -15.86 1.57
C LEU A 3 -7.66 -14.56 1.45
N SER A 4 -6.97 -14.35 0.32
CA SER A 4 -6.17 -13.13 0.09
C SER A 4 -7.01 -11.85 0.11
N MET A 5 -8.25 -11.87 -0.39
CA MET A 5 -9.11 -10.67 -0.43
C MET A 5 -9.67 -10.27 0.94
N VAL A 6 -9.99 -11.24 1.79
CA VAL A 6 -10.56 -10.99 3.13
C VAL A 6 -9.47 -10.50 4.08
N GLN A 7 -8.27 -11.07 3.97
CA GLN A 7 -7.11 -10.66 4.75
C GLN A 7 -6.64 -9.25 4.36
N MET A 8 -6.65 -8.90 3.06
CA MET A 8 -6.39 -7.54 2.57
C MET A 8 -7.30 -6.50 3.23
N GLY A 9 -8.62 -6.72 3.25
CA GLY A 9 -9.57 -5.79 3.85
C GLY A 9 -9.32 -5.53 5.34
N HIS A 10 -8.94 -6.57 6.09
CA HIS A 10 -8.66 -6.47 7.52
C HIS A 10 -7.26 -5.87 7.82
N VAL A 11 -6.26 -6.19 6.99
CA VAL A 11 -4.92 -5.58 7.05
C VAL A 11 -5.02 -4.08 6.79
N TYR A 12 -5.78 -3.62 5.79
CA TYR A 12 -5.97 -2.19 5.53
C TYR A 12 -6.84 -1.46 6.56
N LYS A 13 -7.86 -2.13 7.14
CA LYS A 13 -8.68 -1.58 8.24
C LYS A 13 -7.90 -1.44 9.55
N ASN A 14 -7.01 -2.39 9.85
CA ASN A 14 -6.28 -2.42 11.13
C ASN A 14 -4.87 -1.79 11.05
N LEU A 15 -4.37 -1.49 9.86
CA LEU A 15 -3.24 -0.58 9.67
C LEU A 15 -3.74 0.86 9.87
N MET A 16 -3.85 1.28 11.13
CA MET A 16 -3.71 2.68 11.51
C MET A 16 -2.29 3.12 11.12
N VAL A 17 -2.14 3.46 9.84
CA VAL A 17 -0.92 3.99 9.24
C VAL A 17 -0.72 5.40 9.79
N ASN A 18 -0.08 5.48 10.96
CA ASN A 18 0.58 6.68 11.40
C ASN A 18 1.81 6.32 12.23
N VAL A 19 2.62 5.37 11.75
CA VAL A 19 3.95 5.16 12.34
C VAL A 19 4.95 6.03 11.59
N ARG A 20 5.07 7.29 12.03
CA ARG A 20 6.23 8.13 11.74
C ARG A 20 7.40 7.58 12.54
N GLY A 21 8.16 6.67 11.94
CA GLY A 21 9.31 6.10 12.61
C GLY A 21 10.15 5.31 11.64
N PHE A 22 11.26 5.90 11.21
CA PHE A 22 12.35 5.28 10.44
C PHE A 22 13.09 4.18 11.24
N ASN A 23 12.40 3.43 12.11
CA ASN A 23 13.01 2.29 12.78
C ASN A 23 13.20 1.17 11.75
N SER A 24 14.43 0.70 11.56
CA SER A 24 14.78 -0.39 10.64
C SER A 24 13.92 -1.64 10.86
N LYS A 25 13.52 -1.90 12.12
CA LYS A 25 12.64 -3.01 12.51
C LYS A 25 11.21 -2.87 11.95
N LEU A 26 10.74 -1.64 11.80
CA LEU A 26 9.42 -1.34 11.29
C LEU A 26 9.39 -1.41 9.76
N GLN A 27 10.47 -0.98 9.10
CA GLN A 27 10.61 -1.16 7.65
C GLN A 27 10.59 -2.63 7.25
N ASP A 28 11.23 -3.52 8.00
CA ASP A 28 11.17 -4.96 7.73
C ASP A 28 9.75 -5.51 7.77
N ARG A 29 9.00 -5.09 8.79
CA ARG A 29 7.59 -5.46 8.92
C ARG A 29 6.77 -4.91 7.76
N MET A 30 6.98 -3.65 7.37
CA MET A 30 6.29 -3.05 6.24
C MET A 30 6.61 -3.76 4.93
N ARG A 31 7.86 -4.16 4.68
CA ARG A 31 8.25 -4.95 3.50
C ARG A 31 7.53 -6.29 3.43
N ARG A 32 7.44 -7.01 4.56
CA ARG A 32 6.71 -8.29 4.61
C ARG A 32 5.22 -8.12 4.31
N ILE A 33 4.58 -7.12 4.91
CA ILE A 33 3.16 -6.83 4.65
C ILE A 33 2.97 -6.37 3.20
N PHE A 34 3.88 -5.55 2.68
CA PHE A 34 3.87 -5.12 1.28
C PHE A 34 3.92 -6.36 0.37
N ALA A 35 4.88 -7.25 0.56
CA ALA A 35 5.04 -8.45 -0.26
C ALA A 35 3.83 -9.38 -0.18
N GLU A 36 3.23 -9.54 1.00
CA GLU A 36 2.01 -10.34 1.18
C GLU A 36 0.79 -9.68 0.50
N ALA A 37 0.73 -8.34 0.52
CA ALA A 37 -0.38 -7.58 -0.06
C ALA A 37 -0.29 -7.41 -1.58
N THR A 38 0.91 -7.23 -2.12
CA THR A 38 1.15 -7.07 -3.57
C THR A 38 1.44 -8.39 -4.27
N GLY A 39 1.79 -9.44 -3.52
CA GLY A 39 2.34 -10.68 -4.07
C GLY A 39 3.76 -10.52 -4.62
N ASN A 40 4.40 -9.35 -4.43
CA ASN A 40 5.74 -9.06 -4.93
C ASN A 40 6.78 -9.28 -3.81
N PRO A 41 7.62 -10.34 -3.87
CA PRO A 41 8.64 -10.60 -2.86
C PRO A 41 9.86 -9.65 -2.95
N ASP A 42 9.89 -8.75 -3.92
CA ASP A 42 11.02 -7.85 -4.17
C ASP A 42 11.18 -6.79 -3.06
N GLN A 43 12.19 -6.98 -2.22
CA GLN A 43 12.45 -6.12 -1.07
C GLN A 43 13.04 -4.76 -1.45
N GLU A 44 13.79 -4.69 -2.54
CA GLU A 44 14.38 -3.46 -3.07
C GLU A 44 13.25 -2.55 -3.56
N ARG A 45 12.35 -3.12 -4.36
CA ARG A 45 11.14 -2.45 -4.85
C ARG A 45 10.25 -1.97 -3.70
N ALA A 46 9.99 -2.83 -2.72
CA ALA A 46 9.21 -2.47 -1.54
C ALA A 46 9.85 -1.30 -0.77
N SER A 47 11.17 -1.34 -0.56
CA SER A 47 11.92 -0.28 0.12
C SER A 47 11.89 1.03 -0.65
N HIS A 48 12.04 0.97 -1.97
CA HIS A 48 11.97 2.13 -2.85
C HIS A 48 10.60 2.81 -2.79
N LEU A 49 9.51 2.04 -2.92
CA LEU A 49 8.15 2.57 -2.81
C LEU A 49 7.83 3.09 -1.42
N LEU A 50 8.29 2.41 -0.36
CA LEU A 50 8.14 2.90 1.01
C LEU A 50 8.90 4.21 1.24
N ALA A 51 10.10 4.36 0.68
CA ALA A 51 10.86 5.61 0.76
C ALA A 51 10.19 6.75 -0.02
N LEU A 52 9.73 6.48 -1.25
CA LEU A 52 9.01 7.44 -2.10
C LEU A 52 7.72 7.95 -1.45
N THR A 53 7.06 7.09 -0.68
CA THR A 53 5.78 7.40 -0.01
C THR A 53 5.96 7.90 1.42
N ALA A 54 7.18 8.28 1.80
CA ALA A 54 7.55 8.73 3.15
C ALA A 54 7.13 7.76 4.27
N GLY A 55 7.21 6.45 4.00
CA GLY A 55 6.84 5.38 4.94
C GLY A 55 5.36 4.99 4.90
N SER A 56 4.61 5.45 3.90
CA SER A 56 3.17 5.17 3.79
C SER A 56 2.91 3.86 3.05
N LEU A 57 2.79 2.76 3.80
CA LEU A 57 2.51 1.44 3.24
C LEU A 57 1.26 1.39 2.33
N LYS A 58 0.19 2.13 2.68
CA LYS A 58 -1.03 2.22 1.87
C LYS A 58 -0.76 2.81 0.48
N LEU A 59 0.01 3.91 0.42
CA LEU A 59 0.41 4.54 -0.84
C LEU A 59 1.27 3.60 -1.67
N ALA A 60 2.28 2.98 -1.04
CA ALA A 60 3.20 2.07 -1.72
C ALA A 60 2.45 0.90 -2.37
N ILE A 61 1.54 0.27 -1.64
CA ILE A 61 0.74 -0.85 -2.17
C ILE A 61 -0.23 -0.36 -3.25
N THR A 62 -0.85 0.81 -3.07
CA THR A 62 -1.75 1.38 -4.09
C THR A 62 -0.99 1.60 -5.39
N MET A 63 0.20 2.20 -5.35
CA MET A 63 1.06 2.42 -6.51
C MET A 63 1.48 1.12 -7.19
N GLU A 64 1.90 0.10 -6.43
CA GLU A 64 2.34 -1.18 -7.02
C GLU A 64 1.17 -1.95 -7.66
N LEU A 65 0.00 -2.00 -7.01
CA LEU A 65 -1.15 -2.75 -7.52
C LEU A 65 -1.87 -2.05 -8.68
N SER A 66 -1.92 -0.72 -8.69
CA SER A 66 -2.55 0.05 -9.78
C SER A 66 -1.58 0.46 -10.89
N GLY A 67 -0.27 0.45 -10.64
CA GLY A 67 0.72 1.05 -11.53
C GLY A 67 0.69 2.59 -11.56
N ALA A 68 -0.16 3.22 -10.74
CA ALA A 68 -0.34 4.68 -10.74
C ALA A 68 0.86 5.40 -10.09
N THR A 69 1.02 6.67 -10.47
CA THR A 69 2.05 7.53 -9.88
C THR A 69 1.73 7.88 -8.42
N LEU A 70 2.75 8.37 -7.67
CA LEU A 70 2.58 8.80 -6.28
C LEU A 70 1.43 9.80 -6.12
N ASN A 71 1.29 10.73 -7.07
CA ASN A 71 0.28 11.76 -7.01
C ASN A 71 -1.12 11.20 -7.27
N GLU A 72 -1.29 10.33 -8.26
CA GLU A 72 -2.56 9.66 -8.56
C GLU A 72 -2.99 8.76 -7.42
N ALA A 73 -2.09 7.92 -6.91
CA ALA A 73 -2.36 7.06 -5.76
C ALA A 73 -2.75 7.88 -4.53
N ARG A 74 -2.11 9.04 -4.31
CA ARG A 74 -2.44 9.95 -3.22
C ARG A 74 -3.79 10.61 -3.41
N GLN A 75 -4.11 11.09 -4.60
CA GLN A 75 -5.41 11.68 -4.90
C GLN A 75 -6.55 10.67 -4.76
N ALA A 76 -6.37 9.45 -5.28
CA ALA A 76 -7.35 8.39 -5.14
C ALA A 76 -7.55 8.00 -3.66
N LEU A 77 -6.46 7.87 -2.90
CA LEU A 77 -6.57 7.62 -1.46
C LEU A 77 -7.27 8.77 -0.73
N ASP A 78 -6.96 10.02 -1.04
CA ASP A 78 -7.59 11.19 -0.41
C ASP A 78 -9.10 11.26 -0.72
N LYS A 79 -9.46 11.10 -2.00
CA LYS A 79 -10.85 11.03 -2.50
C LYS A 79 -11.65 9.93 -1.80
N HIS A 80 -11.01 8.81 -1.50
CA HIS A 80 -11.61 7.68 -0.81
C HIS A 80 -11.22 7.62 0.67
N GLN A 81 -10.90 8.73 1.33
CA GLN A 81 -10.66 8.81 2.79
C GLN A 81 -9.64 7.78 3.34
N GLY A 82 -8.65 7.39 2.54
CA GLY A 82 -7.63 6.40 2.87
C GLY A 82 -8.04 4.94 2.67
N PHE A 83 -9.17 4.66 2.00
CA PHE A 83 -9.59 3.32 1.62
C PHE A 83 -8.84 2.83 0.38
N VAL A 84 -7.74 2.09 0.59
CA VAL A 84 -6.91 1.50 -0.49
C VAL A 84 -7.74 0.73 -1.52
N ARG A 85 -8.70 -0.09 -1.08
CA ARG A 85 -9.54 -0.88 -2.01
C ARG A 85 -10.35 0.01 -2.95
N GLN A 86 -10.93 1.09 -2.43
CA GLN A 86 -11.72 2.02 -3.25
C GLN A 86 -10.82 2.84 -4.16
N ALA A 87 -9.67 3.31 -3.65
CA ALA A 87 -8.67 4.01 -4.46
C ALA A 87 -8.16 3.14 -5.62
N LEU A 88 -7.89 1.84 -5.38
CA LEU A 88 -7.51 0.90 -6.44
C LEU A 88 -8.64 0.69 -7.45
N ASP A 89 -9.88 0.55 -7.01
CA ASP A 89 -11.04 0.41 -7.91
C ASP A 89 -11.23 1.68 -8.76
N ASP A 90 -11.05 2.88 -8.20
CA ASP A 90 -11.10 4.16 -8.94
C ASP A 90 -9.96 4.28 -9.96
N LEU A 91 -8.74 3.91 -9.57
CA LEU A 91 -7.56 3.95 -10.46
C LEU A 91 -7.65 2.91 -11.58
N THR A 92 -8.13 1.70 -11.28
CA THR A 92 -8.25 0.61 -12.27
C THR A 92 -9.46 0.77 -13.18
N ARG A 93 -10.55 1.42 -12.74
CA ARG A 93 -11.70 1.76 -13.59
C ARG A 93 -11.51 3.02 -14.41
N GLY A 94 -10.57 3.88 -14.00
CA GLY A 94 -10.21 5.09 -14.73
C GLY A 94 -9.20 4.88 -15.88
N GLN A 95 -8.73 3.64 -16.07
CA GLN A 95 -7.81 3.25 -17.16
C GLN A 95 -8.51 2.45 -18.25
#